data_AF-A0A2M8GKQ8-F1
#
_entry.id   AF-A0A2M8GKQ8-F1
#
_cell.length_a   1.000
_cell.length_b   1.000
_cell.length_c   1.000
_cell.angle_alpha   90.00
_cell.angle_beta   90.00
_cell.angle_gamma   90.00
#
_symmetry.space_group_name_H-M   'P 1'
#
loop_
_entity.id
_entity.type
_entity.pdbx_description
1 polymer ?
#
loop_
_entity_poly.entity_id
_entity_poly.type
_entity_poly.pdbx_seq_one_letter_code
_entity_poly.pdbx_strand_id
1 'polypeptide(L)'
;FRFVLIGLFFSLPIVYQLFFGHVGDRFGTLNILTNKDVVAEVNDYRNGSGNTFISKIFYNKYTISIKKILFNYSNAFGSNFLFNEGDVTFRHSLHQVGNLFWVELPLVLWGIIQIIKRRKYFWIMGFLLIAPLASSLTIDGYNHATRLFLMVFPLSFLAAYGLANIKKFKLFFILMLLFEFSRFQYYYWNFYRNQSWRWWHTGYKESMQYISENKDKYEKVVMDNSYEPALIRFLFWNKIDSEKVFELDDSRDYFCIDSRFCFSRNLKKEGLGKGILYLISEERSGGKDWGEVLKTVYNYQNSPIFYLVSEK
;
A
#
# COMPACT_ATOMS: atom_id res chain seq x y z
N PHE A 1 1.40 34.10 -17.78
CA PHE A 1 1.66 33.45 -19.08
C PHE A 1 2.98 32.68 -19.10
N ARG A 2 4.15 33.32 -18.91
CA ARG A 2 5.46 32.62 -18.91
C ARG A 2 5.55 31.43 -17.95
N PHE A 3 5.11 31.57 -16.70
CA PHE A 3 5.11 30.47 -15.73
C PHE A 3 4.19 29.28 -16.11
N VAL A 4 3.09 29.55 -16.81
CA VAL A 4 2.18 28.51 -17.28
C VAL A 4 2.82 27.73 -18.42
N LEU A 5 3.46 28.42 -19.36
CA LEU A 5 4.19 27.77 -20.46
C LEU A 5 5.37 26.95 -19.95
N ILE A 6 6.11 27.46 -18.96
CA ILE A 6 7.21 26.72 -18.31
C ILE A 6 6.65 25.47 -17.62
N GLY A 7 5.55 25.60 -16.86
CA GLY A 7 4.90 24.46 -16.21
C GLY A 7 4.41 23.40 -17.21
N LEU A 8 3.81 23.83 -18.32
CA LEU A 8 3.39 22.94 -19.40
C LEU A 8 4.58 22.21 -20.02
N PHE A 9 5.66 22.93 -20.32
CA PHE A 9 6.88 22.34 -20.87
C PHE A 9 7.46 21.27 -19.94
N PHE A 10 7.57 21.55 -18.64
CA PHE A 10 8.06 20.56 -17.67
C PHE A 10 7.09 19.40 -17.43
N SER A 11 5.80 19.56 -17.75
CA SER A 11 4.83 18.48 -17.67
C SER A 11 4.86 17.54 -18.89
N LEU A 12 5.50 17.92 -20.01
CA LEU A 12 5.52 17.12 -21.24
C LEU A 12 6.05 15.69 -21.04
N PRO A 13 7.14 15.43 -20.29
CA PRO A 13 7.61 14.07 -20.07
C PRO A 13 6.59 13.20 -19.33
N ILE A 14 5.84 13.79 -18.39
CA ILE A 14 4.80 13.10 -17.63
C ILE A 14 3.60 12.80 -18.53
N VAL A 15 3.18 13.78 -19.33
CA VAL A 15 2.11 13.60 -20.33
C VAL A 15 2.48 12.49 -21.31
N TYR A 16 3.72 12.50 -21.82
CA TYR A 16 4.21 11.44 -22.71
C TYR A 16 4.17 10.07 -22.05
N GLN A 17 4.69 9.93 -20.83
CA GLN A 17 4.66 8.66 -20.09
C GLN A 17 3.25 8.17 -19.78
N LEU A 18 2.30 9.09 -19.60
CA LEU A 18 0.90 8.76 -19.31
C LEU A 18 0.18 8.17 -20.54
N PHE A 19 0.47 8.67 -21.74
CA PHE A 19 -0.17 8.19 -22.98
C PHE A 19 0.61 7.08 -23.69
N PHE A 20 1.94 7.06 -23.58
CA PHE A 20 2.83 6.20 -24.37
C PHE A 20 3.82 5.38 -23.53
N GLY A 21 3.76 5.46 -22.20
CA GLY A 21 4.68 4.77 -21.31
C GLY A 21 3.99 3.86 -20.29
N HIS A 22 4.81 3.26 -19.43
CA HIS A 22 4.39 2.26 -18.44
C HIS A 22 3.44 2.80 -17.36
N VAL A 23 3.33 4.14 -17.24
CA VAL A 23 2.37 4.79 -16.34
C VAL A 23 0.93 4.54 -16.80
N GLY A 24 0.70 4.56 -18.12
CA GLY A 24 -0.60 4.27 -18.72
C GLY A 24 -1.07 2.85 -18.43
N ASP A 25 -0.18 1.86 -18.56
CA ASP A 25 -0.49 0.44 -18.32
C ASP A 25 -0.92 0.20 -16.86
N ARG A 26 -0.15 0.76 -15.91
CA ARG A 26 -0.49 0.64 -14.49
C ARG A 26 -1.81 1.34 -14.17
N PHE A 27 -2.07 2.52 -14.74
CA PHE A 27 -3.35 3.19 -14.58
C PHE A 27 -4.50 2.34 -15.15
N GLY A 28 -4.32 1.70 -16.31
CA GLY A 28 -5.31 0.81 -16.92
C GLY A 28 -5.70 -0.37 -16.03
N THR A 29 -4.77 -0.91 -15.25
CA THR A 29 -5.08 -2.00 -14.30
C THR A 29 -5.85 -1.55 -13.05
N LEU A 30 -5.60 -0.33 -12.59
CA LEU A 30 -6.21 0.22 -11.37
C LEU A 30 -7.47 1.03 -11.65
N ASN A 31 -7.72 1.41 -12.89
CA ASN A 31 -8.84 2.25 -13.27
C ASN A 31 -10.18 1.52 -13.07
N ILE A 32 -11.09 2.17 -12.34
CA ILE A 32 -12.44 1.66 -12.05
C ILE A 32 -13.18 1.36 -13.36
N LEU A 33 -12.98 2.17 -14.40
CA LEU A 33 -13.68 2.04 -15.68
C LEU A 33 -13.24 0.81 -16.49
N THR A 34 -12.11 0.17 -16.19
CA THR A 34 -11.61 -1.01 -16.94
C THR A 34 -11.59 -2.26 -16.09
N ASN A 35 -11.89 -2.13 -14.80
CA ASN A 35 -11.84 -3.22 -13.84
C ASN A 35 -12.94 -4.27 -14.06
N LYS A 36 -12.57 -5.55 -13.92
CA LYS A 36 -13.46 -6.71 -14.12
C LYS A 36 -14.46 -6.88 -12.98
N ASP A 37 -14.11 -6.49 -11.76
CA ASP A 37 -14.98 -6.59 -10.58
C ASP A 37 -16.19 -5.65 -10.70
N VAL A 38 -16.02 -4.49 -11.35
CA VAL A 38 -17.14 -3.60 -11.69
C VAL A 38 -18.13 -4.29 -12.64
N VAL A 39 -17.64 -5.08 -13.60
CA VAL A 39 -18.51 -5.84 -14.52
C VAL A 39 -19.21 -6.97 -13.77
N ALA A 40 -18.53 -7.66 -12.86
CA ALA A 40 -19.13 -8.68 -12.00
C ALA A 40 -20.25 -8.09 -11.14
N GLU A 41 -19.99 -6.97 -10.45
CA GLU A 41 -20.97 -6.27 -9.62
C GLU A 41 -22.21 -5.82 -10.42
N VAL A 42 -22.01 -5.32 -11.65
CA VAL A 42 -23.13 -4.98 -12.55
C VAL A 42 -23.97 -6.22 -12.87
N ASN A 43 -23.34 -7.35 -13.17
CA ASN A 43 -24.05 -8.59 -13.46
C ASN A 43 -24.80 -9.12 -12.24
N ASP A 44 -24.21 -9.04 -11.05
CA ASP A 44 -24.84 -9.47 -9.80
C ASP A 44 -26.11 -8.66 -9.49
N TYR A 45 -26.05 -7.33 -9.57
CA TYR A 45 -27.23 -6.48 -9.38
C TYR A 45 -28.32 -6.73 -10.43
N ARG A 46 -27.94 -6.96 -11.69
CA ARG A 46 -28.90 -7.27 -12.75
C ARG A 46 -29.57 -8.61 -12.53
N ASN A 47 -28.79 -9.65 -12.22
CA ASN A 47 -29.31 -11.00 -11.99
C ASN A 47 -30.22 -11.03 -10.76
N GLY A 48 -29.84 -10.36 -9.67
CA GLY A 48 -30.69 -10.22 -8.48
C GLY A 48 -31.97 -9.42 -8.71
N SER A 49 -32.03 -8.60 -9.77
CA SER A 49 -33.20 -7.80 -10.16
C SER A 49 -33.99 -8.40 -11.33
N GLY A 50 -33.76 -9.68 -11.68
CA GLY A 50 -34.45 -10.36 -12.78
C GLY A 50 -34.05 -9.89 -14.19
N ASN A 51 -32.93 -9.17 -14.33
CA ASN A 51 -32.36 -8.69 -15.59
C ASN A 51 -33.32 -7.90 -16.49
N THR A 52 -34.25 -7.16 -15.87
CA THR A 52 -35.25 -6.32 -16.54
C THR A 52 -34.62 -5.14 -17.28
N PHE A 53 -35.37 -4.51 -18.19
CA PHE A 53 -34.93 -3.27 -18.85
C PHE A 53 -34.57 -2.16 -17.84
N ILE A 54 -35.37 -2.05 -16.77
CA ILE A 54 -35.13 -1.11 -15.66
C ILE A 54 -33.79 -1.41 -14.99
N SER A 55 -33.51 -2.69 -14.68
CA SER A 55 -32.23 -3.07 -14.06
C SER A 55 -31.03 -2.73 -14.95
N LYS A 56 -31.15 -2.81 -16.28
CA LYS A 56 -30.08 -2.46 -17.22
C LYS A 56 -29.81 -0.95 -17.27
N ILE A 57 -30.84 -0.13 -17.06
CA ILE A 57 -30.72 1.33 -16.96
C ILE A 57 -30.01 1.70 -15.65
N PHE A 58 -30.51 1.23 -14.51
CA PHE A 58 -29.99 1.62 -13.20
C PHE A 58 -28.63 0.99 -12.88
N TYR A 59 -28.43 -0.27 -13.27
CA TYR A 59 -27.20 -1.01 -13.05
C TYR A 59 -26.50 -1.19 -14.40
N ASN A 60 -25.55 -0.30 -14.67
CA ASN A 60 -24.66 -0.39 -15.81
C ASN A 60 -23.25 0.03 -15.37
N LYS A 61 -22.30 -0.19 -16.27
CA LYS A 61 -20.89 0.09 -15.99
C LYS A 61 -20.65 1.53 -15.54
N TYR A 62 -21.31 2.51 -16.16
CA TYR A 62 -21.13 3.92 -15.82
C TYR A 62 -21.76 4.26 -14.47
N THR A 63 -22.98 3.78 -14.17
CA THR A 63 -23.64 4.09 -12.90
C THR A 63 -22.87 3.53 -11.72
N ILE A 64 -22.41 2.27 -11.80
CA ILE A 64 -21.58 1.66 -10.75
C ILE A 64 -20.21 2.36 -10.66
N SER A 65 -19.55 2.64 -11.79
CA SER A 65 -18.26 3.34 -11.77
C SER A 65 -18.35 4.73 -11.17
N ILE A 66 -19.35 5.53 -11.56
CA ILE A 66 -19.58 6.87 -11.00
C ILE A 66 -19.86 6.78 -9.50
N LYS A 67 -20.67 5.81 -9.06
CA LYS A 67 -20.91 5.57 -7.63
C LYS A 67 -19.61 5.30 -6.88
N LYS A 68 -18.72 4.45 -7.41
CA LYS A 68 -17.40 4.17 -6.81
C LYS A 68 -16.48 5.39 -6.82
N ILE A 69 -16.43 6.15 -7.91
CA ILE A 69 -15.62 7.37 -8.00
C ILE A 69 -16.09 8.40 -6.95
N LEU A 70 -17.40 8.62 -6.84
CA LEU A 70 -17.97 9.53 -5.84
C LEU A 70 -17.75 9.05 -4.41
N PHE A 71 -17.87 7.73 -4.18
CA PHE A 71 -17.52 7.11 -2.92
C PHE A 71 -16.05 7.38 -2.59
N ASN A 72 -15.14 7.14 -3.55
CA ASN A 72 -13.72 7.31 -3.31
C ASN A 72 -13.35 8.77 -3.03
N TYR A 73 -13.88 9.68 -3.84
CA TYR A 73 -13.66 11.11 -3.70
C TYR A 73 -14.14 11.62 -2.33
N SER A 74 -15.35 11.23 -1.92
CA SER A 74 -15.93 11.69 -0.64
C SER A 74 -15.18 11.07 0.55
N ASN A 75 -14.83 9.79 0.48
CA ASN A 75 -14.13 9.11 1.58
C ASN A 75 -12.66 9.54 1.71
N ALA A 76 -12.04 10.12 0.67
CA ALA A 76 -10.74 10.77 0.79
C ALA A 76 -10.75 11.95 1.80
N PHE A 77 -11.92 12.55 2.04
CA PHE A 77 -12.13 13.55 3.10
C PHE A 77 -12.74 12.95 4.38
N GLY A 78 -12.94 11.63 4.42
CA GLY A 78 -13.56 10.94 5.54
C GLY A 78 -12.69 11.00 6.81
N SER A 79 -13.34 10.99 7.97
CA SER A 79 -12.64 11.03 9.26
C SER A 79 -11.72 9.83 9.47
N ASN A 80 -12.07 8.66 8.95
CA ASN A 80 -11.23 7.48 9.07
C ASN A 80 -9.87 7.67 8.40
N PHE A 81 -9.86 8.21 7.19
CA PHE A 81 -8.62 8.49 6.47
C PHE A 81 -7.87 9.71 7.03
N LEU A 82 -8.58 10.81 7.33
CA LEU A 82 -7.92 12.04 7.76
C LEU A 82 -7.49 12.04 9.23
N PHE A 83 -8.23 11.42 10.15
CA PHE A 83 -8.01 11.61 11.59
C PHE A 83 -7.91 10.31 12.43
N ASN A 84 -8.51 9.19 12.02
CA ASN A 84 -8.49 7.96 12.83
C ASN A 84 -7.37 6.97 12.47
N GLU A 85 -7.36 6.45 11.24
CA GLU A 85 -6.56 5.27 10.87
C GLU A 85 -5.53 5.57 9.79
N GLY A 86 -5.79 6.53 8.90
CA GLY A 86 -4.84 6.91 7.86
C GLY A 86 -4.85 5.96 6.66
N ASP A 87 -3.66 5.67 6.12
CA ASP A 87 -3.48 4.67 5.06
C ASP A 87 -3.75 3.26 5.58
N VAL A 88 -4.28 2.37 4.73
CA VAL A 88 -4.50 0.94 5.05
C VAL A 88 -3.23 0.11 5.18
N THR A 89 -2.08 0.60 4.70
CA THR A 89 -0.80 -0.09 4.87
C THR A 89 0.00 0.48 6.05
N PHE A 90 0.45 -0.42 6.93
CA PHE A 90 1.36 -0.08 8.02
C PHE A 90 2.67 0.56 7.54
N ARG A 91 3.04 0.43 6.26
CA ARG A 91 4.23 1.12 5.72
C ARG A 91 4.04 2.64 5.62
N HIS A 92 2.81 3.11 5.51
CA HIS A 92 2.49 4.52 5.38
C HIS A 92 1.70 5.08 6.57
N SER A 93 1.18 4.22 7.45
CA SER A 93 0.39 4.62 8.62
C SER A 93 0.69 3.78 9.85
N LEU A 94 0.39 4.34 11.02
CA LEU A 94 0.41 3.64 12.31
C LEU A 94 -0.91 2.91 12.62
N HIS A 95 -1.99 3.22 11.89
CA HIS A 95 -3.36 2.78 12.17
C HIS A 95 -3.87 3.16 13.58
N GLN A 96 -3.31 4.21 14.18
CA GLN A 96 -3.74 4.77 15.47
C GLN A 96 -4.00 6.28 15.40
N VAL A 97 -3.57 6.91 14.32
CA VAL A 97 -3.84 8.30 13.99
C VAL A 97 -4.04 8.37 12.48
N GLY A 98 -4.85 9.31 12.03
CA GLY A 98 -5.00 9.61 10.62
C GLY A 98 -3.82 10.38 10.03
N ASN A 99 -4.03 10.90 8.82
CA ASN A 99 -3.04 11.75 8.13
C ASN A 99 -2.94 13.17 8.70
N LEU A 100 -3.85 13.55 9.60
CA LEU A 100 -3.87 14.78 10.38
C LEU A 100 -4.19 14.45 11.84
N PHE A 101 -3.72 15.31 12.73
CA PHE A 101 -4.09 15.30 14.14
C PHE A 101 -5.51 15.83 14.34
N TRP A 102 -6.21 15.35 15.37
CA TRP A 102 -7.60 15.76 15.64
C TRP A 102 -7.68 17.24 16.01
N VAL A 103 -6.69 17.77 16.73
CA VAL A 103 -6.53 19.20 17.00
C VAL A 103 -6.40 20.05 15.71
N GLU A 104 -5.97 19.47 14.58
CA GLU A 104 -5.88 20.20 13.31
C GLU A 104 -7.25 20.41 12.67
N LEU A 105 -8.25 19.58 12.94
CA LEU A 105 -9.60 19.76 12.39
C LEU A 105 -10.18 21.17 12.64
N PRO A 106 -10.27 21.67 13.89
CA PRO A 106 -10.74 23.04 14.13
C PRO A 106 -9.82 24.10 13.51
N LEU A 107 -8.51 23.84 13.40
CA LEU A 107 -7.57 24.75 12.75
C LEU A 107 -7.82 24.85 11.24
N VAL A 108 -8.02 23.72 10.56
CA VAL A 108 -8.36 23.64 9.14
C VAL A 108 -9.68 24.35 8.87
N LEU A 109 -10.72 24.06 9.66
CA LEU A 109 -12.03 24.74 9.53
C LEU A 109 -11.91 26.25 9.72
N TRP A 110 -11.11 26.70 10.70
CA TRP A 110 -10.87 28.12 10.90
C TRP A 110 -10.07 28.75 9.75
N GLY A 111 -9.07 28.04 9.23
CA GLY A 111 -8.33 28.45 8.04
C GLY A 111 -9.24 28.67 6.83
N ILE A 112 -10.18 27.75 6.58
CA ILE A 112 -11.21 27.87 5.54
C ILE A 112 -12.05 29.13 5.76
N ILE A 113 -12.56 29.35 6.98
CA ILE A 113 -13.35 30.54 7.32
C ILE A 113 -12.56 31.83 7.03
N GLN A 114 -11.28 31.87 7.39
CA GLN A 114 -10.42 33.04 7.15
C GLN A 114 -10.17 33.30 5.67
N ILE A 115 -9.96 32.25 4.85
CA ILE A 115 -9.83 32.37 3.40
C ILE A 115 -11.11 32.93 2.78
N ILE A 116 -12.28 32.38 3.16
CA ILE A 116 -13.58 32.81 2.64
C ILE A 116 -13.85 34.29 3.01
N LYS A 117 -13.65 34.65 4.29
CA LYS A 117 -13.90 36.02 4.77
C LYS A 117 -13.00 37.06 4.11
N ARG A 118 -11.71 36.75 3.94
CA ARG A 118 -10.72 37.71 3.41
C ARG A 118 -10.56 37.64 1.90
N ARG A 119 -11.18 36.64 1.24
CA ARG A 119 -11.02 36.33 -0.18
C ARG A 119 -9.55 36.17 -0.62
N LYS A 120 -8.66 35.84 0.32
CA LYS A 120 -7.22 35.67 0.09
C LYS A 120 -6.88 34.19 0.07
N TYR A 121 -6.05 33.77 -0.89
CA TYR A 121 -5.61 32.37 -1.07
C TYR A 121 -6.73 31.40 -1.43
N PHE A 122 -7.80 31.87 -2.09
CA PHE A 122 -8.95 31.04 -2.48
C PHE A 122 -8.56 29.84 -3.37
N TRP A 123 -7.46 29.94 -4.12
CA TRP A 123 -6.90 28.86 -4.92
C TRP A 123 -6.55 27.60 -4.09
N ILE A 124 -6.29 27.73 -2.78
CA ILE A 124 -6.07 26.59 -1.88
C ILE A 124 -7.32 25.72 -1.77
N MET A 125 -8.52 26.31 -1.78
CA MET A 125 -9.78 25.55 -1.77
C MET A 125 -9.95 24.78 -3.08
N GLY A 126 -9.65 25.42 -4.23
CA GLY A 126 -9.65 24.76 -5.53
C GLY A 126 -8.65 23.61 -5.58
N PHE A 127 -7.44 23.80 -5.05
CA PHE A 127 -6.44 22.75 -4.96
C PHE A 127 -6.94 21.59 -4.09
N LEU A 128 -7.46 21.86 -2.89
CA LEU A 128 -8.00 20.82 -2.01
C LEU A 128 -9.06 19.96 -2.72
N LEU A 129 -9.96 20.58 -3.48
CA LEU A 129 -11.02 19.88 -4.23
C LEU A 129 -10.49 19.08 -5.42
N ILE A 130 -9.39 19.51 -6.05
CA ILE A 130 -8.78 18.81 -7.19
C ILE A 130 -7.87 17.66 -6.72
N ALA A 131 -7.25 17.79 -5.55
CA ALA A 131 -6.24 16.86 -5.05
C ALA A 131 -6.64 15.36 -5.05
N PRO A 132 -7.86 14.96 -4.63
CA PRO A 132 -8.25 13.54 -4.64
C PRO A 132 -8.76 13.04 -6.00
N LEU A 133 -8.90 13.90 -7.01
CA LEU A 133 -9.54 13.57 -8.28
C LEU A 133 -8.83 12.42 -9.02
N ALA A 134 -7.51 12.42 -9.07
CA ALA A 134 -6.76 11.35 -9.72
C ALA A 134 -6.91 10.02 -8.97
N SER A 135 -6.88 10.08 -7.64
CA SER A 135 -7.01 8.87 -6.81
C SER A 135 -8.41 8.28 -6.89
N SER A 136 -9.46 9.10 -6.95
CA SER A 136 -10.85 8.63 -6.97
C SER A 136 -11.20 7.79 -8.20
N LEU A 137 -10.44 7.93 -9.29
CA LEU A 137 -10.57 7.12 -10.51
C LEU A 137 -9.97 5.71 -10.37
N THR A 138 -9.26 5.43 -9.28
CA THR A 138 -8.60 4.14 -9.03
C THR A 138 -9.37 3.29 -8.02
N ILE A 139 -9.27 1.96 -8.14
CA ILE A 139 -9.81 1.02 -7.15
C ILE A 139 -9.20 1.32 -5.78
N ASP A 140 -10.08 1.44 -4.78
CA ASP A 140 -9.73 1.78 -3.39
C ASP A 140 -8.89 3.06 -3.24
N GLY A 141 -9.03 4.02 -4.16
CA GLY A 141 -8.23 5.25 -4.12
C GLY A 141 -8.46 6.17 -2.92
N TYR A 142 -9.43 5.88 -2.06
CA TYR A 142 -9.80 6.76 -0.95
C TYR A 142 -8.96 6.60 0.32
N ASN A 143 -8.21 5.51 0.44
CA ASN A 143 -7.54 5.12 1.68
C ASN A 143 -6.02 4.89 1.52
N HIS A 144 -5.43 5.41 0.44
CA HIS A 144 -4.00 5.32 0.17
C HIS A 144 -3.35 6.71 0.19
N ALA A 145 -2.55 6.99 1.23
CA ALA A 145 -1.91 8.28 1.45
C ALA A 145 -0.97 8.68 0.30
N THR A 146 -0.30 7.70 -0.32
CA THR A 146 0.58 7.96 -1.47
C THR A 146 -0.18 8.45 -2.70
N ARG A 147 -1.43 8.02 -2.90
CA ARG A 147 -2.28 8.48 -4.01
C ARG A 147 -2.99 9.80 -3.72
N LEU A 148 -3.16 10.11 -2.43
CA LEU A 148 -3.80 11.33 -1.93
C LEU A 148 -2.77 12.37 -1.45
N PHE A 149 -1.48 12.19 -1.74
CA PHE A 149 -0.38 13.03 -1.27
C PHE A 149 -0.57 14.52 -1.59
N LEU A 150 -1.23 14.85 -2.70
CA LEU A 150 -1.53 16.23 -3.07
C LEU A 150 -2.45 16.97 -2.07
N MET A 151 -3.17 16.25 -1.21
CA MET A 151 -3.99 16.84 -0.15
C MET A 151 -3.14 17.40 1.01
N VAL A 152 -1.90 16.93 1.19
CA VAL A 152 -1.02 17.36 2.29
C VAL A 152 -0.83 18.87 2.25
N PHE A 153 -0.45 19.41 1.09
CA PHE A 153 -0.19 20.84 0.95
C PHE A 153 -1.39 21.74 1.34
N PRO A 154 -2.58 21.61 0.73
CA PRO A 154 -3.70 22.46 1.08
C PRO A 154 -4.17 22.25 2.53
N LEU A 155 -4.16 21.02 3.06
CA LEU A 155 -4.57 20.75 4.44
C LEU A 155 -3.61 21.37 5.45
N SER A 156 -2.30 21.17 5.28
CA SER A 156 -1.28 21.79 6.15
C SER A 156 -1.32 23.32 6.06
N PHE A 157 -1.53 23.88 4.87
CA PHE A 157 -1.71 25.32 4.71
C PHE A 157 -2.92 25.83 5.48
N LEU A 158 -4.08 25.16 5.37
CA LEU A 158 -5.30 25.54 6.06
C LEU A 158 -5.14 25.47 7.58
N ALA A 159 -4.53 24.40 8.11
CA ALA A 159 -4.24 24.25 9.53
C ALA A 159 -3.32 25.38 10.03
N ALA A 160 -2.21 25.63 9.34
CA ALA A 160 -1.25 26.67 9.71
C ALA A 160 -1.86 28.08 9.61
N TYR A 161 -2.60 28.36 8.54
CA TYR A 161 -3.29 29.64 8.34
C TYR A 161 -4.39 29.86 9.38
N GLY A 162 -5.11 28.81 9.76
CA GLY A 162 -6.03 28.81 10.89
C GLY A 162 -5.30 29.23 12.17
N LEU A 163 -4.28 28.48 12.57
CA LEU A 163 -3.51 28.76 13.79
C LEU A 163 -2.92 30.18 13.82
N ALA A 164 -2.42 30.67 12.68
CA ALA A 164 -1.85 32.02 12.57
C ALA A 164 -2.89 33.13 12.83
N ASN A 165 -4.16 32.87 12.54
CA ASN A 165 -5.25 33.85 12.69
C ASN A 165 -6.07 33.66 13.98
N ILE A 166 -5.66 32.75 14.87
CA ILE A 166 -6.24 32.59 16.20
C ILE A 166 -5.64 33.63 17.14
N LYS A 167 -6.47 34.53 17.68
CA LYS A 167 -6.04 35.59 18.61
C LYS A 167 -5.98 35.13 20.07
N LYS A 168 -6.90 34.26 20.48
CA LYS A 168 -7.02 33.72 21.85
C LYS A 168 -6.82 32.21 21.81
N PHE A 169 -6.25 31.61 22.86
CA PHE A 169 -6.03 30.16 22.97
C PHE A 169 -5.01 29.55 21.98
N LYS A 170 -4.19 30.36 21.31
CA LYS A 170 -3.13 29.84 20.41
C LYS A 170 -2.20 28.86 21.14
N LEU A 171 -1.83 29.17 22.38
CA LEU A 171 -1.01 28.29 23.22
C LEU A 171 -1.70 26.93 23.48
N PHE A 172 -3.02 26.92 23.70
CA PHE A 172 -3.77 25.68 23.89
C PHE A 172 -3.67 24.76 22.66
N PHE A 173 -3.88 25.30 21.44
CA PHE A 173 -3.73 24.50 20.21
C PHE A 173 -2.31 23.98 20.01
N ILE A 174 -1.29 24.80 20.32
CA ILE A 174 0.12 24.37 20.25
C ILE A 174 0.40 23.25 21.25
N LEU A 175 -0.06 23.37 22.49
CA LEU A 175 0.11 22.34 23.51
C LEU A 175 -0.63 21.05 23.12
N MET A 176 -1.80 21.15 22.51
CA MET A 176 -2.54 19.98 22.04
C MET A 176 -1.89 19.30 20.83
N LEU A 177 -1.33 20.07 19.90
CA LEU A 177 -0.48 19.53 18.82
C LEU A 177 0.74 18.79 19.39
N LEU A 178 1.43 19.40 20.35
CA LEU A 178 2.58 18.78 21.01
C LEU A 178 2.19 17.50 21.76
N PHE A 179 1.01 17.48 22.39
CA PHE A 179 0.50 16.30 23.08
C PHE A 179 0.18 15.17 22.09
N GLU A 180 -0.58 15.43 21.02
CA GLU A 180 -0.89 14.42 20.01
C GLU A 180 0.38 13.92 19.29
N PHE A 181 1.31 14.82 18.98
CA PHE A 181 2.61 14.46 18.43
C PHE A 181 3.44 13.60 19.40
N SER A 182 3.43 13.92 20.69
CA SER A 182 4.12 13.11 21.70
C SER A 182 3.51 11.71 21.83
N ARG A 183 2.17 11.59 21.76
CA ARG A 183 1.48 10.29 21.72
C ARG A 183 1.85 9.50 20.46
N PHE A 184 1.88 10.15 19.30
CA PHE A 184 2.33 9.56 18.06
C PHE A 184 3.76 9.01 18.19
N GLN A 185 4.70 9.82 18.69
CA GLN A 185 6.09 9.41 18.87
C GLN A 185 6.20 8.24 19.85
N TYR A 186 5.51 8.31 20.99
CA TYR A 186 5.49 7.22 21.95
C TYR A 186 4.98 5.92 21.32
N TYR A 187 3.91 5.98 20.53
CA TYR A 187 3.39 4.80 19.84
C TYR A 187 4.36 4.25 18.79
N TYR A 188 4.91 5.15 17.96
CA TYR A 188 5.84 4.82 16.88
C TYR A 188 7.09 4.09 17.42
N TRP A 189 7.69 4.61 18.50
CA TRP A 189 8.93 4.02 19.01
C TRP A 189 8.73 2.75 19.83
N ASN A 190 7.58 2.57 20.49
CA ASN A 190 7.37 1.44 21.41
C ASN A 190 6.54 0.29 20.81
N PHE A 191 5.56 0.58 19.95
CA PHE A 191 4.59 -0.43 19.49
C PHE A 191 4.65 -0.69 18.00
N TYR A 192 4.81 0.36 17.19
CA TYR A 192 4.73 0.25 15.74
C TYR A 192 5.72 -0.75 15.15
N ARG A 193 6.98 -0.73 15.59
CA ARG A 193 8.00 -1.69 15.13
C ARG A 193 7.54 -3.13 15.25
N ASN A 194 6.91 -3.46 16.37
CA ASN A 194 6.43 -4.80 16.66
C ASN A 194 5.19 -5.11 15.85
N GLN A 195 4.18 -4.26 15.84
CA GLN A 195 2.92 -4.53 15.11
C GLN A 195 3.08 -4.56 13.59
N SER A 196 4.00 -3.77 13.05
CA SER A 196 4.24 -3.68 11.61
C SER A 196 5.19 -4.77 11.09
N TRP A 197 5.64 -5.72 11.93
CA TRP A 197 6.60 -6.77 11.59
C TRP A 197 6.30 -7.49 10.27
N ARG A 198 5.01 -7.77 10.02
CA ARG A 198 4.50 -8.46 8.83
C ARG A 198 4.74 -7.64 7.57
N TRP A 199 4.47 -6.34 7.65
CA TRP A 199 4.60 -5.37 6.56
C TRP A 199 6.05 -4.96 6.28
N TRP A 200 6.92 -5.12 7.28
CA TRP A 200 8.38 -4.98 7.14
C TRP A 200 9.07 -6.31 6.87
N HIS A 201 8.31 -7.37 6.60
CA HIS A 201 8.82 -8.68 6.15
C HIS A 201 9.85 -9.28 7.12
N THR A 202 9.58 -9.16 8.42
CA THR A 202 10.41 -9.77 9.46
C THR A 202 10.53 -11.28 9.22
N GLY A 203 11.71 -11.82 9.55
CA GLY A 203 12.04 -13.23 9.33
C GLY A 203 12.83 -13.48 8.05
N TYR A 204 12.58 -12.74 6.97
CA TYR A 204 13.30 -12.97 5.70
C TYR A 204 14.80 -12.81 5.81
N LYS A 205 15.30 -11.79 6.52
CA LYS A 205 16.75 -11.63 6.73
C LYS A 205 17.37 -12.90 7.31
N GLU A 206 16.76 -13.40 8.38
CA GLU A 206 17.23 -14.58 9.10
C GLU A 206 17.14 -15.85 8.24
N SER A 207 16.03 -16.03 7.52
CA SER A 207 15.86 -17.15 6.58
C SER A 207 16.92 -17.13 5.49
N MET A 208 17.14 -15.98 4.85
CA MET A 208 18.08 -15.85 3.74
C MET A 208 19.53 -16.02 4.18
N GLN A 209 19.89 -15.54 5.38
CA GLN A 209 21.21 -15.76 5.96
C GLN A 209 21.44 -17.25 6.25
N TYR A 210 20.47 -17.93 6.85
CA TYR A 210 20.58 -19.37 7.11
C TYR A 210 20.76 -20.18 5.81
N ILE A 211 19.97 -19.86 4.77
CA ILE A 211 20.11 -20.47 3.44
C ILE A 211 21.53 -20.22 2.91
N SER A 212 22.04 -18.99 2.99
CA SER A 212 23.38 -18.65 2.51
C SER A 212 24.49 -19.46 3.18
N GLU A 213 24.36 -19.67 4.50
CA GLU A 213 25.34 -20.39 5.33
C GLU A 213 25.28 -21.91 5.15
N ASN A 214 24.14 -22.45 4.71
CA ASN A 214 23.92 -23.91 4.66
C ASN A 214 23.68 -24.46 3.25
N LYS A 215 23.56 -23.62 2.22
CA LYS A 215 23.26 -24.03 0.83
C LYS A 215 24.18 -25.13 0.30
N ASP A 216 25.45 -25.16 0.67
CA ASP A 216 26.42 -26.11 0.11
C ASP A 216 26.24 -27.55 0.65
N LYS A 217 25.39 -27.73 1.67
CA LYS A 217 25.00 -29.05 2.18
C LYS A 217 23.86 -29.69 1.38
N TYR A 218 23.26 -28.94 0.45
CA TYR A 218 22.08 -29.33 -0.30
C TYR A 218 22.34 -29.18 -1.80
N GLU A 219 21.74 -30.05 -2.59
CA GLU A 219 21.84 -30.00 -4.05
C GLU A 219 21.04 -28.81 -4.62
N LYS A 220 19.91 -28.50 -3.96
CA LYS A 220 18.98 -27.45 -4.37
C LYS A 220 18.33 -26.79 -3.15
N VAL A 221 17.95 -25.53 -3.32
CA VAL A 221 17.12 -24.75 -2.38
C VAL A 221 15.83 -24.34 -3.09
N VAL A 222 14.69 -24.66 -2.49
CA VAL A 222 13.37 -24.24 -2.98
C VAL A 222 12.70 -23.33 -1.95
N MET A 223 12.39 -22.11 -2.35
CA MET A 223 11.82 -21.10 -1.47
C MET A 223 10.35 -20.86 -1.77
N ASP A 224 9.55 -20.82 -0.71
CA ASP A 224 8.17 -20.38 -0.77
C ASP A 224 8.09 -18.89 -1.13
N ASN A 225 7.41 -18.63 -2.24
CA ASN A 225 7.20 -17.32 -2.85
C ASN A 225 5.72 -16.91 -2.80
N SER A 226 4.88 -17.63 -2.04
CA SER A 226 3.43 -17.41 -1.91
C SER A 226 3.06 -16.40 -0.81
N TYR A 227 3.84 -16.33 0.26
CA TYR A 227 3.60 -15.43 1.39
C TYR A 227 3.90 -13.97 1.03
N GLU A 228 5.07 -13.76 0.44
CA GLU A 228 5.64 -12.52 -0.02
C GLU A 228 6.73 -12.87 -1.06
N PRO A 229 7.09 -12.02 -2.02
CA PRO A 229 8.10 -12.36 -3.03
C PRO A 229 9.50 -12.68 -2.43
N ALA A 230 9.82 -13.94 -2.19
CA ALA A 230 11.11 -14.38 -1.67
C ALA A 230 12.28 -14.02 -2.59
N LEU A 231 12.07 -13.99 -3.92
CA LEU A 231 13.11 -13.67 -4.92
C LEU A 231 13.87 -12.39 -4.58
N ILE A 232 13.17 -11.25 -4.49
CA ILE A 232 13.83 -9.95 -4.26
C ILE A 232 14.58 -9.91 -2.92
N ARG A 233 14.05 -10.61 -1.91
CA ARG A 233 14.64 -10.68 -0.57
C ARG A 233 15.86 -11.60 -0.54
N PHE A 234 15.81 -12.69 -1.29
CA PHE A 234 16.94 -13.59 -1.50
C PHE A 234 18.09 -12.85 -2.18
N LEU A 235 17.81 -12.14 -3.29
CA LEU A 235 18.81 -11.33 -4.00
C LEU A 235 19.44 -10.28 -3.09
N PHE A 236 18.61 -9.51 -2.37
CA PHE A 236 19.06 -8.45 -1.49
C PHE A 236 19.96 -8.95 -0.35
N TRP A 237 19.51 -9.96 0.41
CA TRP A 237 20.26 -10.44 1.58
C TRP A 237 21.50 -11.27 1.21
N ASN A 238 21.50 -11.91 0.04
CA ASN A 238 22.67 -12.64 -0.48
C ASN A 238 23.58 -11.77 -1.36
N LYS A 239 23.25 -10.48 -1.56
CA LYS A 239 24.00 -9.55 -2.40
C LYS A 239 24.23 -10.09 -3.82
N ILE A 240 23.20 -10.70 -4.39
CA ILE A 240 23.23 -11.21 -5.75
C ILE A 240 22.90 -10.06 -6.68
N ASP A 241 23.68 -9.90 -7.74
CA ASP A 241 23.45 -8.90 -8.77
C ASP A 241 22.06 -9.08 -9.40
N SER A 242 21.31 -7.99 -9.50
CA SER A 242 19.98 -7.98 -10.10
C SER A 242 19.99 -8.26 -11.59
N GLU A 243 21.10 -8.00 -12.30
CA GLU A 243 21.22 -8.29 -13.75
C GLU A 243 20.99 -9.78 -14.04
N LYS A 244 21.33 -10.67 -13.10
CA LYS A 244 21.15 -12.12 -13.24
C LYS A 244 19.70 -12.58 -13.38
N VAL A 245 18.74 -11.72 -13.04
CA VAL A 245 17.32 -12.07 -13.04
C VAL A 245 16.48 -11.19 -13.97
N PHE A 246 17.10 -10.37 -14.83
CA PHE A 246 16.35 -9.50 -15.74
C PHE A 246 15.59 -10.29 -16.81
N GLU A 247 16.13 -11.42 -17.25
CA GLU A 247 15.49 -12.34 -18.20
C GLU A 247 14.68 -13.44 -17.52
N LEU A 248 14.61 -13.43 -16.18
CA LEU A 248 13.89 -14.45 -15.42
C LEU A 248 12.39 -14.24 -15.56
N ASP A 249 11.72 -15.18 -16.22
CA ASP A 249 10.25 -15.26 -16.19
C ASP A 249 9.77 -15.79 -14.83
N ASP A 250 9.48 -14.86 -13.92
CA ASP A 250 8.97 -15.10 -12.58
C ASP A 250 7.44 -15.21 -12.51
N SER A 251 6.75 -15.14 -13.67
CA SER A 251 5.29 -15.24 -13.75
C SER A 251 4.76 -16.65 -13.48
N ARG A 252 5.63 -17.66 -13.67
CA ARG A 252 5.33 -19.08 -13.45
C ARG A 252 5.19 -19.41 -11.97
N ASP A 253 4.42 -20.46 -11.69
CA ASP A 253 4.27 -20.97 -10.32
C ASP A 253 5.60 -21.46 -9.75
N TYR A 254 6.44 -22.11 -10.57
CA TYR A 254 7.77 -22.56 -10.21
C TYR A 254 8.80 -22.00 -11.19
N PHE A 255 9.83 -21.34 -10.66
CA PHE A 255 10.91 -20.76 -11.46
C PHE A 255 12.22 -20.80 -10.68
N CYS A 256 13.35 -20.72 -11.38
CA CYS A 256 14.67 -20.78 -10.76
C CYS A 256 15.61 -19.75 -11.34
N ILE A 257 16.47 -19.17 -10.50
CA ILE A 257 17.57 -18.31 -10.96
C ILE A 257 18.61 -19.16 -11.69
N ASP A 258 18.91 -20.34 -11.14
CA ASP A 258 19.86 -21.32 -11.68
C ASP A 258 19.44 -22.74 -11.28
N SER A 259 20.30 -23.74 -11.46
CA SER A 259 20.01 -25.12 -11.07
C SER A 259 19.83 -25.32 -9.56
N ARG A 260 20.35 -24.40 -8.73
CA ARG A 260 20.37 -24.49 -7.27
C ARG A 260 19.26 -23.71 -6.58
N PHE A 261 18.88 -22.54 -7.07
CA PHE A 261 17.92 -21.66 -6.37
C PHE A 261 16.60 -21.52 -7.11
N CYS A 262 15.56 -22.12 -6.54
CA CYS A 262 14.22 -22.12 -7.09
C CYS A 262 13.20 -21.50 -6.13
N PHE A 263 12.10 -21.04 -6.70
CA PHE A 263 11.01 -20.35 -6.01
C PHE A 263 9.69 -20.95 -6.46
N SER A 264 8.75 -21.09 -5.54
CA SER A 264 7.42 -21.62 -5.85
C SER A 264 6.31 -20.82 -5.18
N ARG A 265 5.28 -20.45 -5.94
CA ARG A 265 4.06 -19.80 -5.44
C ARG A 265 3.02 -20.80 -4.91
N ASN A 266 3.20 -22.08 -5.19
CA ASN A 266 2.30 -23.16 -4.79
C ASN A 266 3.12 -24.39 -4.40
N LEU A 267 3.91 -24.26 -3.32
CA LEU A 267 4.60 -25.39 -2.75
C LEU A 267 3.57 -26.37 -2.18
N LYS A 268 3.69 -27.63 -2.60
CA LYS A 268 2.92 -28.75 -2.07
C LYS A 268 3.84 -29.65 -1.26
N LYS A 269 3.26 -30.25 -0.21
CA LYS A 269 3.94 -31.18 0.69
C LYS A 269 4.26 -32.52 0.03
N GLU A 270 3.49 -32.92 -0.98
CA GLU A 270 3.65 -34.18 -1.70
C GLU A 270 4.98 -34.20 -2.47
N GLY A 271 5.88 -35.13 -2.12
CA GLY A 271 7.11 -35.36 -2.86
C GLY A 271 8.22 -34.36 -2.59
N LEU A 272 8.61 -34.18 -1.33
CA LEU A 272 9.89 -33.54 -1.04
C LEU A 272 11.02 -34.37 -1.64
N GLY A 273 12.06 -33.69 -2.10
CA GLY A 273 13.25 -34.31 -2.63
C GLY A 273 14.31 -34.42 -1.55
N LYS A 274 14.96 -35.58 -1.49
CA LYS A 274 16.18 -35.77 -0.71
C LYS A 274 17.25 -34.80 -1.17
N GLY A 275 18.03 -34.28 -0.22
CA GLY A 275 19.10 -33.33 -0.51
C GLY A 275 18.63 -31.93 -0.91
N ILE A 276 17.34 -31.61 -0.73
CA ILE A 276 16.78 -30.27 -1.00
C ILE A 276 16.49 -29.54 0.30
N LEU A 277 16.88 -28.26 0.39
CA LEU A 277 16.49 -27.35 1.46
C LEU A 277 15.25 -26.55 1.04
N TYR A 278 14.23 -26.55 1.89
CA TYR A 278 13.00 -25.83 1.65
C TYR A 278 12.83 -24.70 2.64
N LEU A 279 12.45 -23.51 2.15
CA LEU A 279 11.92 -22.42 2.97
C LEU A 279 10.40 -22.43 2.82
N ILE A 280 9.68 -22.68 3.92
CA ILE A 280 8.22 -22.82 3.95
C ILE A 280 7.61 -21.69 4.77
N SER A 281 6.56 -21.04 4.25
CA SER A 281 5.76 -20.11 5.04
C SER A 281 4.75 -20.84 5.91
N GLU A 282 4.71 -20.51 7.20
CA GLU A 282 3.70 -21.01 8.12
C GLU A 282 2.29 -20.60 7.66
N GLU A 283 2.11 -19.33 7.30
CA GLU A 283 0.80 -18.74 6.99
C GLU A 283 0.16 -19.33 5.72
N ARG A 284 0.96 -19.72 4.73
CA ARG A 284 0.46 -20.15 3.40
C ARG A 284 0.60 -21.64 3.14
N SER A 285 1.59 -22.30 3.74
CA SER A 285 1.94 -23.69 3.45
C SER A 285 1.84 -24.63 4.65
N GLY A 286 1.51 -24.12 5.84
CA GLY A 286 0.96 -24.94 6.93
C GLY A 286 1.93 -25.87 7.68
N GLY A 287 3.16 -25.42 7.93
CA GLY A 287 3.89 -25.80 9.15
C GLY A 287 4.58 -27.16 9.26
N LYS A 288 5.68 -27.17 10.04
CA LYS A 288 6.65 -28.21 10.49
C LYS A 288 6.65 -29.63 9.92
N ASP A 289 5.50 -30.21 9.61
CA ASP A 289 5.36 -31.61 9.19
C ASP A 289 5.83 -31.87 7.76
N TRP A 290 6.47 -30.89 7.13
CA TRP A 290 7.08 -31.01 5.82
C TRP A 290 8.28 -31.95 5.87
N GLY A 291 9.13 -31.88 6.91
CA GLY A 291 10.29 -32.76 7.02
C GLY A 291 11.03 -32.55 8.34
N GLU A 292 12.33 -32.82 8.36
CA GLU A 292 13.16 -32.44 9.50
C GLU A 292 13.27 -30.91 9.54
N VAL A 293 12.75 -30.31 10.62
CA VAL A 293 12.85 -28.87 10.85
C VAL A 293 14.26 -28.54 11.34
N LEU A 294 15.03 -27.91 10.47
CA LEU A 294 16.40 -27.50 10.76
C LEU A 294 16.45 -26.15 11.48
N LYS A 295 15.52 -25.25 11.13
CA LYS A 295 15.36 -23.94 11.78
C LYS A 295 13.94 -23.45 11.68
N THR A 296 13.46 -22.84 12.76
CA THR A 296 12.20 -22.08 12.79
C THR A 296 12.53 -20.61 12.99
N VAL A 297 11.90 -19.75 12.19
CA VAL A 297 12.04 -18.28 12.28
C VAL A 297 10.76 -17.72 12.86
N TYR A 298 10.88 -16.85 13.87
CA TYR A 298 9.76 -16.37 14.67
C TYR A 298 9.50 -14.87 14.48
N ASN A 299 8.25 -14.46 14.73
CA ASN A 299 7.89 -13.06 14.85
C ASN A 299 8.17 -12.52 16.26
N TYR A 300 7.87 -11.24 16.48
CA TYR A 300 8.08 -10.59 17.79
C TYR A 300 7.23 -11.19 18.93
N GLN A 301 6.14 -11.91 18.61
CA GLN A 301 5.26 -12.60 19.56
C GLN A 301 5.68 -14.06 19.77
N ASN A 302 6.86 -14.46 19.28
CA ASN A 302 7.36 -15.82 19.33
C ASN A 302 6.47 -16.84 18.59
N SER A 303 5.68 -16.38 17.62
CA SER A 303 4.94 -17.25 16.70
C SER A 303 5.79 -17.57 15.47
N PRO A 304 5.79 -18.81 14.97
CA PRO A 304 6.56 -19.18 13.80
C PRO A 304 6.05 -18.47 12.54
N ILE A 305 6.98 -18.03 11.68
CA ILE A 305 6.71 -17.41 10.38
C ILE A 305 7.21 -18.31 9.26
N PHE A 306 8.43 -18.81 9.40
CA PHE A 306 9.06 -19.65 8.39
C PHE A 306 9.69 -20.89 9.01
N TYR A 307 9.69 -21.96 8.23
CA TYR A 307 10.42 -23.18 8.52
C TYR A 307 11.46 -23.43 7.44
N LEU A 308 12.66 -23.76 7.87
CA LEU A 308 13.69 -24.32 7.02
C LEU A 308 13.70 -25.82 7.28
N VAL A 309 13.32 -26.57 6.26
CA VAL A 309 13.10 -28.02 6.35
C VAL A 309 13.89 -28.75 5.27
N SER A 310 14.29 -29.98 5.57
CA SER A 310 14.85 -30.89 4.58
C SER A 310 14.39 -32.31 4.87
N GLU A 311 14.42 -33.16 3.85
CA GLU A 311 14.17 -34.59 3.99
C GLU A 311 15.51 -35.32 4.12
N LYS A 312 15.60 -36.26 5.08
CA LYS A 312 16.80 -37.08 5.30
C LYS A 312 17.08 -38.07 4.17
#